data_AF-A0A969T4T2-F1
#
_entry.id   AF-A0A969T4T2-F1
#
_cell.length_a   1.000
_cell.length_b   1.000
_cell.length_c   1.000
_cell.angle_alpha   90.00
_cell.angle_beta   90.00
_cell.angle_gamma   90.00
#
_symmetry.space_group_name_H-M   'P 1'
#
loop_
_entity.id
_entity.type
_entity.pdbx_description
1 polymer ?
#
loop_
_entity_poly.entity_id
_entity_poly.type
_entity_poly.pdbx_seq_one_letter_code
_entity_poly.pdbx_strand_id
1 'polypeptide(L)'
;MKNNEYFGDFIQGYTVIGYFINPKIVYYPAANAKIEVGAHLLKYSGIDEFTKVIPTLRFHFKASKSTDIVIGTLYGSANHETIEPLFRHENFYTENVENGLQFLFDTRIYKGDIWINWQQFIFKGDDKQEIFTLGLSNKIFLNGRDKKHSLSVPFQMIFVHQGGQINDTDKKLITLNNSAVGLNYSLNLNGNFFKSTTFESFWQVTTICLQKTSSPTFRATEFIQ
;
A
#
# COMPACT_ATOMS: atom_id res chain seq x y z
N MET A 1 -8.17 -12.19 17.34
CA MET A 1 -7.32 -12.45 18.52
C MET A 1 -6.10 -13.22 18.02
N LYS A 2 -4.94 -12.58 17.93
CA LYS A 2 -3.67 -13.23 17.53
C LYS A 2 -2.70 -13.00 18.70
N ASN A 3 -2.27 -14.07 19.34
CA ASN A 3 -1.30 -14.05 20.42
C ASN A 3 0.09 -14.35 19.82
N ASN A 4 1.02 -13.41 19.91
CA ASN A 4 2.41 -13.60 19.49
C ASN A 4 3.30 -13.62 20.74
N GLU A 5 3.14 -14.62 21.60
CA GLU A 5 4.05 -14.87 22.72
C GLU A 5 5.24 -15.71 22.26
N TYR A 6 6.41 -15.06 22.17
CA TYR A 6 7.70 -15.75 22.12
C TYR A 6 8.55 -15.22 23.27
N PHE A 7 9.01 -16.15 24.13
CA PHE A 7 9.89 -15.85 25.25
C PHE A 7 11.33 -15.71 24.74
N GLY A 8 11.77 -14.48 24.50
CA GLY A 8 13.14 -14.10 24.17
C GLY A 8 13.31 -12.58 24.10
N ASP A 9 14.54 -12.07 24.22
CA ASP A 9 14.90 -10.64 24.36
C ASP A 9 14.60 -9.73 23.13
N PHE A 10 13.56 -10.02 22.34
CA PHE A 10 13.23 -9.29 21.12
C PHE A 10 11.75 -8.88 21.05
N ILE A 11 11.55 -7.56 20.95
CA ILE A 11 10.29 -6.81 20.72
C ILE A 11 9.26 -6.94 21.86
N GLN A 12 9.07 -5.85 22.62
CA GLN A 12 7.95 -5.73 23.58
C GLN A 12 6.62 -5.98 22.86
N GLY A 13 5.96 -7.09 23.19
CA GLY A 13 4.63 -7.39 22.70
C GLY A 13 3.62 -6.36 23.19
N TYR A 14 2.77 -5.88 22.29
CA TYR A 14 1.66 -4.99 22.62
C TYR A 14 0.36 -5.63 22.10
N THR A 15 -0.69 -5.61 22.92
CA THR A 15 -2.01 -6.10 22.52
C THR A 15 -2.89 -4.92 22.15
N VAL A 16 -3.28 -4.86 20.88
CA VAL A 16 -4.18 -3.81 20.39
C VAL A 16 -5.61 -4.34 20.40
N ILE A 17 -6.45 -3.79 21.28
CA ILE A 17 -7.90 -4.00 21.27
C ILE A 17 -8.54 -2.65 21.04
N GLY A 18 -9.42 -2.55 20.05
CA GLY A 18 -10.08 -1.31 19.69
C GLY A 18 -11.04 -1.48 18.54
N TYR A 19 -11.57 -0.37 18.07
CA TYR A 19 -12.40 -0.31 16.88
C TYR A 19 -12.05 0.93 16.08
N PHE A 20 -12.37 0.89 14.80
CA PHE A 20 -12.40 2.09 13.97
C PHE A 20 -13.71 2.19 13.22
N ILE A 21 -14.09 3.43 12.90
CA ILE A 21 -15.24 3.74 12.07
C ILE A 21 -14.82 4.70 10.96
N ASN A 22 -15.46 4.54 9.79
CA ASN A 22 -15.20 5.36 8.61
C ASN A 22 -16.51 5.99 8.08
N PRO A 23 -17.15 6.92 8.84
CA PRO A 23 -18.30 7.65 8.33
C PRO A 23 -17.93 8.43 7.06
N LYS A 24 -18.78 8.35 6.04
CA LYS A 24 -18.57 9.05 4.77
C LYS A 24 -19.86 9.39 4.04
N ILE A 25 -19.78 10.45 3.27
CA ILE A 25 -20.78 10.90 2.29
C ILE A 25 -20.23 10.56 0.92
N VAL A 26 -21.08 9.99 0.05
CA VAL A 26 -20.72 9.61 -1.31
C VAL A 26 -21.57 10.41 -2.29
N TYR A 27 -20.92 11.06 -3.24
CA TYR A 27 -21.54 11.85 -4.30
C TYR A 27 -21.10 11.34 -5.67
N TYR A 28 -22.05 11.25 -6.60
CA TYR A 28 -21.81 10.77 -7.97
C TYR A 28 -22.03 11.93 -8.96
N PRO A 29 -21.00 12.76 -9.22
CA PRO A 29 -21.14 13.88 -10.16
C PRO A 29 -21.38 13.42 -11.61
N ALA A 30 -20.99 12.19 -11.97
CA ALA A 30 -21.22 11.59 -13.27
C ALA A 30 -21.29 10.06 -13.15
N ALA A 31 -21.79 9.36 -14.19
CA ALA A 31 -21.88 7.90 -14.20
C ALA A 31 -20.53 7.17 -14.05
N ASN A 32 -19.43 7.84 -14.43
CA ASN A 32 -18.06 7.33 -14.34
C ASN A 32 -17.22 8.04 -13.27
N ALA A 33 -17.82 8.86 -12.40
CA ALA A 33 -17.09 9.59 -11.36
C ALA A 33 -17.79 9.51 -10.00
N LYS A 34 -17.00 9.34 -8.94
CA LYS A 34 -17.48 9.23 -7.56
C LYS A 34 -16.54 10.03 -6.64
N ILE A 35 -17.12 10.86 -5.78
CA ILE A 35 -16.43 11.59 -4.72
C ILE A 35 -16.90 11.01 -3.38
N GLU A 36 -15.97 10.63 -2.52
CA GLU A 36 -16.24 10.24 -1.14
C GLU A 36 -15.56 11.22 -0.19
N VAL A 37 -16.31 11.77 0.76
CA VAL A 37 -15.80 12.66 1.80
C VAL A 37 -16.16 12.06 3.15
N GLY A 38 -15.19 11.87 4.04
CA GLY A 38 -15.44 11.22 5.32
C GLY A 38 -14.33 11.46 6.33
N ALA A 39 -14.33 10.66 7.39
CA ALA A 39 -13.26 10.65 8.38
C ALA A 39 -12.99 9.23 8.87
N HIS A 40 -11.73 8.92 9.12
CA HIS A 40 -11.31 7.70 9.82
C HIS A 40 -11.12 8.02 11.30
N LEU A 41 -11.85 7.30 12.15
CA LEU A 41 -11.82 7.45 13.60
C LEU A 41 -11.36 6.14 14.23
N LEU A 42 -10.23 6.14 14.93
CA LEU A 42 -9.66 4.98 15.61
C LEU A 42 -9.68 5.19 17.12
N LYS A 43 -10.22 4.23 17.87
CA LYS A 43 -10.21 4.22 19.32
C LYS A 43 -9.80 2.86 19.87
N TYR A 44 -8.79 2.85 20.72
CA TYR A 44 -8.41 1.66 21.49
C TYR A 44 -9.24 1.55 22.77
N SER A 45 -9.39 0.32 23.26
CA SER A 45 -10.12 0.04 24.50
C SER A 45 -9.25 0.41 25.70
N GLY A 46 -9.84 1.07 26.71
CA GLY A 46 -9.12 1.54 27.90
C GLY A 46 -8.54 2.95 27.79
N ILE A 47 -8.80 3.67 26.70
CA ILE A 47 -8.53 5.11 26.56
C ILE A 47 -9.84 5.87 26.31
N ASP A 48 -9.95 7.09 26.81
CA ASP A 48 -11.19 7.86 26.73
C ASP A 48 -11.37 8.55 25.38
N GLU A 49 -10.27 9.01 24.78
CA GLU A 49 -10.26 9.78 23.53
C GLU A 49 -10.00 8.91 22.29
N PHE A 50 -10.31 9.45 21.11
CA PHE A 50 -9.92 8.84 19.84
C PHE A 50 -8.40 8.98 19.64
N THR A 51 -7.73 7.88 19.31
CA THR A 51 -6.28 7.88 19.05
C THR A 51 -5.93 8.52 17.71
N LYS A 52 -6.79 8.34 16.69
CA LYS A 52 -6.60 8.96 15.37
C LYS A 52 -7.94 9.46 14.84
N VAL A 53 -7.90 10.67 14.29
CA VAL A 53 -9.01 11.30 13.56
C VAL A 53 -8.40 11.85 12.27
N ILE A 54 -8.64 11.17 11.15
CA ILE A 54 -8.02 11.49 9.86
C ILE A 54 -9.12 11.83 8.86
N PRO A 55 -9.19 13.06 8.31
CA PRO A 55 -10.12 13.35 7.23
C PRO A 55 -9.77 12.51 6.00
N THR A 56 -10.79 12.01 5.31
CA THR A 56 -10.64 11.19 4.11
C THR A 56 -11.37 11.85 2.94
N LEU A 57 -10.69 11.90 1.80
CA LEU A 57 -11.22 12.44 0.57
C LEU A 57 -10.79 11.53 -0.56
N ARG A 58 -11.74 10.93 -1.27
CA ARG A 58 -11.47 10.06 -2.41
C ARG A 58 -12.18 10.57 -3.65
N PHE A 59 -11.42 10.76 -4.71
CA PHE A 59 -11.96 10.87 -6.06
C PHE A 59 -11.70 9.56 -6.81
N HIS A 60 -12.76 8.96 -7.33
CA HIS A 60 -12.70 7.73 -8.11
C HIS A 60 -13.29 7.98 -9.49
N PHE A 61 -12.48 7.77 -10.53
CA PHE A 61 -12.85 7.94 -11.93
C PHE A 61 -12.69 6.63 -12.71
N LYS A 62 -13.75 6.19 -13.38
CA LYS A 62 -13.73 5.06 -14.31
C LYS A 62 -13.30 5.55 -15.68
N ALA A 63 -12.01 5.39 -15.99
CA ALA A 63 -11.43 5.81 -17.26
C ALA A 63 -11.88 4.92 -18.42
N SER A 64 -12.15 3.63 -18.14
CA SER A 64 -12.69 2.68 -19.12
C SER A 64 -13.54 1.60 -18.44
N LYS A 65 -13.99 0.59 -19.19
CA LYS A 65 -14.67 -0.59 -18.61
C LYS A 65 -13.75 -1.46 -17.75
N SER A 66 -12.44 -1.28 -17.87
CA SER A 66 -11.40 -2.13 -17.27
C SER A 66 -10.32 -1.33 -16.53
N THR A 67 -10.52 -0.03 -16.35
CA THR A 67 -9.51 0.86 -15.76
C THR A 67 -10.17 1.91 -14.90
N ASP A 68 -9.73 1.94 -13.65
CA ASP A 68 -10.18 2.88 -12.64
C ASP A 68 -8.97 3.66 -12.10
N ILE A 69 -9.18 4.95 -11.83
CA ILE A 69 -8.18 5.86 -11.28
C ILE A 69 -8.74 6.38 -9.97
N VAL A 70 -7.92 6.37 -8.92
CA VAL A 70 -8.29 6.82 -7.58
C VAL A 70 -7.26 7.83 -7.10
N ILE A 71 -7.73 8.98 -6.61
CA ILE A 71 -6.92 10.08 -6.11
C ILE A 71 -7.39 10.43 -4.69
N GLY A 72 -6.44 10.76 -3.82
CA GLY A 72 -6.69 11.04 -2.41
C GLY A 72 -6.64 9.74 -1.60
N THR A 73 -7.64 9.47 -0.77
CA THR A 73 -7.68 8.28 0.07
C THR A 73 -7.89 7.01 -0.78
N LEU A 74 -6.91 6.11 -0.76
CA LEU A 74 -6.85 4.92 -1.60
C LEU A 74 -7.74 3.80 -1.06
N TYR A 75 -8.00 2.77 -1.88
CA TYR A 75 -8.54 1.51 -1.38
C TYR A 75 -7.40 0.72 -0.72
N GLY A 76 -7.11 1.06 0.53
CA GLY A 76 -5.88 0.62 1.21
C GLY A 76 -5.75 -0.88 1.46
N SER A 77 -4.54 -1.25 1.89
CA SER A 77 -4.07 -2.46 2.58
C SER A 77 -4.79 -3.78 2.28
N ALA A 78 -6.03 -3.96 2.76
CA ALA A 78 -6.79 -5.20 2.54
C ALA A 78 -7.27 -5.41 1.10
N ASN A 79 -7.27 -4.35 0.26
CA ASN A 79 -7.77 -4.44 -1.12
C ASN A 79 -6.65 -4.63 -2.16
N HIS A 80 -5.39 -4.46 -1.78
CA HIS A 80 -4.25 -4.58 -2.71
C HIS A 80 -3.92 -6.04 -3.07
N GLU A 81 -4.57 -7.03 -2.44
CA GLU A 81 -4.38 -8.47 -2.70
C GLU A 81 -2.91 -8.92 -2.59
N THR A 82 -2.14 -8.26 -1.72
CA THR A 82 -0.73 -8.58 -1.45
C THR A 82 -0.62 -9.77 -0.51
N ILE A 83 0.42 -10.59 -0.69
CA ILE A 83 0.71 -11.69 0.24
C ILE A 83 1.19 -11.12 1.59
N GLU A 84 0.83 -11.77 2.71
CA GLU A 84 1.21 -11.34 4.07
C GLU A 84 2.72 -11.06 4.24
N PRO A 85 3.65 -11.81 3.61
CA PRO A 85 5.08 -11.51 3.69
C PRO A 85 5.55 -10.21 3.01
N LEU A 86 4.76 -9.67 2.07
CA LEU A 86 5.06 -8.39 1.40
C LEU A 86 4.39 -7.22 2.10
N PHE A 87 3.25 -7.46 2.75
CA PHE A 87 2.45 -6.43 3.39
C PHE A 87 1.93 -6.92 4.75
N ARG A 88 2.39 -6.28 5.83
CA ARG A 88 1.91 -6.59 7.17
C ARG A 88 0.43 -6.20 7.27
N HIS A 89 -0.44 -7.21 7.28
CA HIS A 89 -1.89 -7.01 7.40
C HIS A 89 -2.27 -6.34 8.74
N GLU A 90 -1.38 -6.30 9.72
CA GLU A 90 -1.51 -5.50 10.94
C GLU A 90 -1.67 -3.99 10.66
N ASN A 91 -1.09 -3.49 9.55
CA ASN A 91 -1.28 -2.10 9.11
C ASN A 91 -2.75 -1.78 8.80
N PHE A 92 -3.58 -2.79 8.47
CA PHE A 92 -5.03 -2.60 8.35
C PHE A 92 -5.69 -2.13 9.65
N TYR A 93 -5.09 -2.41 10.81
CA TYR A 93 -5.62 -2.02 12.11
C TYR A 93 -4.95 -0.77 12.69
N THR A 94 -3.72 -0.46 12.27
CA THR A 94 -2.91 0.63 12.84
C THR A 94 -2.64 1.80 11.88
N GLU A 95 -2.62 1.58 10.57
CA GLU A 95 -2.23 2.52 9.51
C GLU A 95 -3.09 2.33 8.23
N ASN A 96 -4.41 2.28 8.39
CA ASN A 96 -5.32 1.84 7.34
C ASN A 96 -5.74 2.93 6.33
N VAL A 97 -5.34 4.18 6.57
CA VAL A 97 -5.61 5.31 5.66
C VAL A 97 -4.36 5.57 4.83
N GLU A 98 -4.45 5.23 3.55
CA GLU A 98 -3.42 5.51 2.56
C GLU A 98 -3.89 6.67 1.67
N ASN A 99 -3.01 7.62 1.37
CA ASN A 99 -3.35 8.78 0.56
C ASN A 99 -2.36 8.97 -0.59
N GLY A 100 -2.86 9.11 -1.81
CA GLY A 100 -2.05 9.38 -2.99
C GLY A 100 -2.80 9.09 -4.28
N LEU A 101 -2.22 8.23 -5.12
CA LEU A 101 -2.74 7.88 -6.44
C LEU A 101 -2.75 6.36 -6.61
N GLN A 102 -3.82 5.82 -7.19
CA GLN A 102 -3.98 4.40 -7.44
C GLN A 102 -4.63 4.14 -8.81
N PHE A 103 -4.14 3.11 -9.50
CA PHE A 103 -4.64 2.63 -10.77
C PHE A 103 -5.04 1.17 -10.64
N LEU A 104 -6.28 0.88 -10.99
CA LEU A 104 -6.83 -0.48 -10.98
C LEU A 104 -7.09 -0.91 -12.41
N PHE A 105 -6.71 -2.15 -12.72
CA PHE A 105 -6.90 -2.77 -14.01
C PHE A 105 -7.61 -4.10 -13.83
N ASP A 106 -8.72 -4.29 -14.55
CA ASP A 106 -9.42 -5.57 -14.59
C ASP A 106 -9.79 -5.93 -16.04
N THR A 107 -9.00 -6.81 -16.63
CA THR A 107 -9.22 -7.37 -17.95
C THR A 107 -9.17 -8.90 -17.89
N ARG A 108 -9.54 -9.54 -19.00
CA ARG A 108 -9.47 -11.00 -19.13
C ARG A 108 -8.05 -11.58 -18.99
N ILE A 109 -7.02 -10.81 -19.35
CA ILE A 109 -5.62 -11.26 -19.39
C ILE A 109 -4.74 -10.63 -18.30
N TYR A 110 -5.24 -9.59 -17.64
CA TYR A 110 -4.47 -8.81 -16.68
C TYR A 110 -5.40 -8.26 -15.60
N LYS A 111 -5.05 -8.55 -14.34
CA LYS A 111 -5.59 -7.87 -13.16
C LYS A 111 -4.43 -7.18 -12.45
N GLY A 112 -4.58 -5.91 -12.10
CA GLY A 112 -3.50 -5.15 -11.49
C GLY A 112 -3.97 -4.02 -10.60
N ASP A 113 -3.18 -3.73 -9.58
CA ASP A 113 -3.29 -2.60 -8.68
C ASP A 113 -1.90 -1.96 -8.56
N ILE A 114 -1.80 -0.69 -8.94
CA ILE A 114 -0.58 0.11 -8.82
C ILE A 114 -0.93 1.32 -7.98
N TRP A 115 -0.17 1.57 -6.92
CA TRP A 115 -0.46 2.70 -6.06
C TRP A 115 0.80 3.39 -5.53
N ILE A 116 0.64 4.65 -5.18
CA ILE A 116 1.58 5.41 -4.35
C ILE A 116 0.83 5.96 -3.15
N ASN A 117 1.35 5.67 -1.96
CA ASN A 117 0.88 6.20 -0.70
C ASN A 117 1.93 7.17 -0.15
N TRP A 118 1.59 8.46 -0.11
CA TRP A 118 2.42 9.49 0.52
C TRP A 118 2.11 9.52 2.02
N GLN A 119 3.06 9.06 2.82
CA GLN A 119 2.91 8.97 4.27
C GLN A 119 3.40 10.25 4.96
N GLN A 120 4.45 10.87 4.43
CA GLN A 120 4.98 12.14 4.92
C GLN A 120 5.53 12.96 3.76
N PHE A 121 4.90 14.10 3.49
CA PHE A 121 5.42 15.12 2.59
C PHE A 121 6.39 16.05 3.33
N ILE A 122 7.33 16.67 2.61
CA ILE A 122 8.26 17.67 3.15
C ILE A 122 8.31 18.91 2.25
N PHE A 123 8.50 20.06 2.86
CA PHE A 123 8.95 21.27 2.19
C PHE A 123 10.49 21.38 2.24
N LYS A 124 11.03 22.29 1.43
CA LYS A 124 12.46 22.59 1.45
C LYS A 124 12.86 23.18 2.81
N GLY A 125 13.87 22.60 3.44
CA GLY A 125 14.38 23.01 4.74
C GLY A 125 13.69 22.35 5.94
N ASP A 126 12.73 21.44 5.71
CA ASP A 126 12.15 20.65 6.81
C ASP A 126 13.22 19.75 7.47
N ASP A 127 13.07 19.46 8.75
CA ASP A 127 13.98 18.60 9.54
C ASP A 127 13.63 17.10 9.46
N LYS A 128 12.60 16.76 8.68
CA LYS A 128 12.07 15.41 8.50
C LYS A 128 12.37 14.86 7.10
N GLN A 129 12.27 13.55 6.94
CA GLN A 129 12.42 12.87 5.65
C GLN A 129 11.06 12.71 4.97
N GLU A 130 11.00 12.88 3.65
CA GLU A 130 9.89 12.42 2.83
C GLU A 130 9.74 10.91 2.97
N ILE A 131 8.50 10.44 3.12
CA ILE A 131 8.17 9.01 3.19
C ILE A 131 7.02 8.74 2.24
N PHE A 132 7.26 7.86 1.27
CA PHE A 132 6.21 7.32 0.44
C PHE A 132 6.45 5.84 0.13
N THR A 133 5.35 5.13 -0.11
CA THR A 133 5.34 3.73 -0.52
C THR A 133 4.75 3.61 -1.91
N LEU A 134 5.48 2.98 -2.82
CA LEU A 134 5.01 2.53 -4.11
C LEU A 134 4.66 1.05 -4.04
N GLY A 135 3.47 0.69 -4.50
CA GLY A 135 3.00 -0.68 -4.53
C GLY A 135 2.55 -1.10 -5.92
N LEU A 136 2.77 -2.38 -6.20
CA LEU A 136 2.25 -3.08 -7.37
C LEU A 136 1.81 -4.47 -6.93
N SER A 137 0.60 -4.86 -7.32
CA SER A 137 0.08 -6.21 -7.18
C SER A 137 -0.66 -6.57 -8.45
N ASN A 138 -0.20 -7.61 -9.16
CA ASN A 138 -0.85 -8.01 -10.41
C ASN A 138 -0.90 -9.53 -10.58
N LYS A 139 -1.74 -9.95 -11.53
CA LYS A 139 -1.81 -11.30 -12.08
C LYS A 139 -1.95 -11.21 -13.59
N ILE A 140 -0.99 -11.81 -14.30
CA ILE A 140 -1.03 -11.93 -15.76
C ILE A 140 -1.55 -13.33 -16.10
N PHE A 141 -2.72 -13.42 -16.75
CA PHE A 141 -3.35 -14.68 -17.12
C PHE A 141 -2.90 -15.14 -18.51
N LEU A 142 -2.19 -16.26 -18.57
CA LEU A 142 -1.57 -16.76 -19.80
C LEU A 142 -2.59 -17.33 -20.80
N ASN A 143 -3.72 -17.84 -20.30
CA ASN A 143 -4.80 -18.41 -21.12
C ASN A 143 -6.17 -17.75 -20.90
N GLY A 144 -6.19 -16.66 -20.12
CA GLY A 144 -7.38 -15.90 -19.74
C GLY A 144 -8.07 -16.44 -18.49
N ARG A 145 -8.53 -15.53 -17.63
CA ARG A 145 -9.05 -15.84 -16.29
C ARG A 145 -10.32 -16.71 -16.25
N ASP A 146 -11.10 -16.72 -17.33
CA ASP A 146 -12.40 -17.41 -17.38
C ASP A 146 -12.33 -18.85 -17.89
N LYS A 147 -11.12 -19.41 -18.04
CA LYS A 147 -10.94 -20.79 -18.52
C LYS A 147 -11.11 -21.81 -17.41
N LYS A 148 -11.55 -23.03 -17.76
CA LYS A 148 -11.63 -24.17 -16.84
C LYS A 148 -10.31 -24.42 -16.13
N HIS A 149 -9.22 -24.37 -16.90
CA HIS A 149 -7.85 -24.38 -16.40
C HIS A 149 -7.31 -22.97 -16.63
N SER A 150 -7.06 -22.21 -15.58
CA SER A 150 -6.52 -20.85 -15.66
C SER A 150 -5.10 -20.86 -15.11
N LEU A 151 -4.13 -20.43 -15.92
CA LEU A 151 -2.73 -20.29 -15.52
C LEU A 151 -2.37 -18.81 -15.50
N SER A 152 -1.74 -18.36 -14.43
CA SER A 152 -1.32 -16.97 -14.27
C SER A 152 0.02 -16.83 -13.56
N VAL A 153 0.69 -15.72 -13.85
CA VAL A 153 1.94 -15.31 -13.21
C VAL A 153 1.62 -14.09 -12.35
N PRO A 154 1.50 -14.23 -11.02
CA PRO A 154 1.44 -13.08 -10.13
C PRO A 154 2.82 -12.42 -9.99
N PHE A 155 2.83 -11.09 -9.94
CA PHE A 155 3.98 -10.31 -9.50
C PHE A 155 3.52 -9.24 -8.51
N GLN A 156 4.32 -9.05 -7.46
CA GLN A 156 4.01 -8.11 -6.39
C GLN A 156 5.29 -7.39 -6.00
N MET A 157 5.18 -6.11 -5.72
CA MET A 157 6.31 -5.26 -5.34
C MET A 157 5.83 -4.17 -4.38
N ILE A 158 6.56 -4.01 -3.29
CA ILE A 158 6.45 -2.90 -2.36
C ILE A 158 7.81 -2.22 -2.30
N PHE A 159 7.81 -0.93 -2.63
CA PHE A 159 8.97 -0.07 -2.59
C PHE A 159 8.70 1.06 -1.60
N VAL A 160 9.53 1.18 -0.57
CA VAL A 160 9.42 2.27 0.41
C VAL A 160 10.61 3.19 0.24
N HIS A 161 10.34 4.46 0.04
CA HIS A 161 11.32 5.52 0.07
C HIS A 161 11.18 6.28 1.40
N GLN A 162 12.29 6.40 2.11
CA GLN A 162 12.42 7.28 3.27
C GLN A 162 13.71 8.09 3.13
N GLY A 163 13.59 9.36 2.79
CA GLY A 163 14.75 10.17 2.47
C GLY A 163 14.39 11.62 2.20
N GLY A 164 15.30 12.34 1.57
CA GLY A 164 15.01 13.68 1.10
C GLY A 164 16.28 14.32 0.57
N GLN A 165 16.13 15.11 -0.48
CA GLN A 165 17.22 15.89 -1.08
C GLN A 165 17.12 17.38 -0.74
N ILE A 166 15.95 17.81 -0.25
CA ILE A 166 15.60 19.23 -0.04
C ILE A 166 15.39 19.58 1.45
N ASN A 167 15.41 18.59 2.33
CA ASN A 167 15.32 18.70 3.78
C ASN A 167 16.70 18.90 4.42
N ASP A 168 16.72 19.44 5.63
CA ASP A 168 17.93 19.66 6.41
C ASP A 168 18.07 18.55 7.47
N THR A 169 18.61 17.40 7.06
CA THR A 169 18.79 16.26 7.95
C THR A 169 20.00 15.40 7.58
N ASP A 170 20.76 15.00 8.60
CA ASP A 170 21.90 14.08 8.47
C ASP A 170 21.47 12.60 8.47
N LYS A 171 20.16 12.33 8.54
CA LYS A 171 19.62 10.96 8.52
C LYS A 171 19.87 10.31 7.16
N LYS A 172 20.30 9.04 7.21
CA LYS A 172 20.54 8.22 6.01
C LYS A 172 19.25 8.04 5.21
N LEU A 173 19.37 8.04 3.89
CA LEU A 173 18.30 7.66 2.99
C LEU A 173 18.15 6.14 3.04
N ILE A 174 16.91 5.69 3.17
CA ILE A 174 16.53 4.28 3.21
C ILE A 174 15.62 4.02 2.02
N THR A 175 16.01 3.02 1.24
CA THR A 175 15.16 2.45 0.19
C THR A 175 14.96 0.98 0.48
N LEU A 176 13.71 0.57 0.68
CA LEU A 176 13.32 -0.83 0.83
C LEU A 176 12.62 -1.28 -0.43
N ASN A 177 13.00 -2.43 -0.96
CA ASN A 177 12.26 -3.09 -2.02
C ASN A 177 11.96 -4.53 -1.61
N ASN A 178 10.69 -4.90 -1.61
CA ASN A 178 10.25 -6.25 -1.36
C ASN A 178 9.42 -6.70 -2.56
N SER A 179 9.85 -7.74 -3.26
CA SER A 179 9.21 -8.20 -4.47
C SER A 179 8.96 -9.69 -4.40
N ALA A 180 7.84 -10.15 -4.95
CA ALA A 180 7.57 -11.55 -5.14
C ALA A 180 7.04 -11.83 -6.53
N VAL A 181 7.41 -12.98 -7.07
CA VAL A 181 6.89 -13.53 -8.32
C VAL A 181 6.38 -14.94 -8.06
N GLY A 182 5.38 -15.39 -8.79
CA GLY A 182 4.80 -16.69 -8.54
C GLY A 182 4.23 -17.38 -9.77
N LEU A 183 3.65 -18.55 -9.51
CA LEU A 183 2.81 -19.28 -10.44
C LEU A 183 1.48 -19.58 -9.75
N ASN A 184 0.38 -19.24 -10.41
CA ASN A 184 -0.96 -19.60 -9.98
C ASN A 184 -1.63 -20.45 -11.04
N TYR A 185 -2.14 -21.60 -10.60
CA TYR A 185 -3.01 -22.46 -11.39
C TYR A 185 -4.36 -22.61 -10.69
N SER A 186 -5.44 -22.35 -11.43
CA SER A 186 -6.82 -22.47 -10.95
C SER A 186 -7.63 -23.43 -11.83
N LEU A 187 -8.27 -24.40 -11.20
CA LEU A 187 -9.21 -25.34 -11.81
C LEU A 187 -10.64 -24.96 -11.43
N ASN A 188 -11.40 -24.43 -12.38
CA ASN A 188 -12.81 -24.09 -12.21
C ASN A 188 -13.68 -25.34 -12.43
N LEU A 189 -14.36 -25.80 -11.40
CA LEU A 189 -15.07 -27.08 -11.36
C LEU A 189 -16.57 -26.97 -11.67
N ASN A 190 -17.12 -25.74 -11.74
CA ASN A 190 -18.54 -25.44 -12.03
C ASN A 190 -19.55 -26.29 -11.25
N GLY A 191 -19.18 -26.80 -10.07
CA GLY A 191 -20.05 -27.57 -9.20
C GLY A 191 -20.86 -26.68 -8.25
N ASN A 192 -22.00 -27.19 -7.78
CA ASN A 192 -22.85 -26.47 -6.82
C ASN A 192 -22.20 -26.30 -5.45
N PHE A 193 -21.32 -27.24 -5.06
CA PHE A 193 -20.63 -27.22 -3.76
C PHE A 193 -19.16 -26.78 -3.88
N PHE A 194 -18.42 -27.35 -4.84
CA PHE A 194 -17.03 -26.96 -5.13
C PHE A 194 -16.96 -26.13 -6.42
N LYS A 195 -16.67 -24.83 -6.28
CA LYS A 195 -16.59 -23.90 -7.42
C LYS A 195 -15.23 -23.94 -8.11
N SER A 196 -14.14 -23.98 -7.35
CA SER A 196 -12.78 -24.00 -7.90
C SER A 196 -11.75 -24.52 -6.89
N THR A 197 -10.63 -25.01 -7.41
CA THR A 197 -9.41 -25.29 -6.63
C THR A 197 -8.27 -24.46 -7.21
N THR A 198 -7.50 -23.79 -6.37
CA THR A 198 -6.38 -22.94 -6.78
C THR A 198 -5.11 -23.35 -6.05
N PHE A 199 -4.02 -23.44 -6.80
CA PHE A 199 -2.66 -23.59 -6.29
C PHE A 199 -1.89 -22.31 -6.58
N GLU A 200 -1.23 -21.76 -5.57
CA GLU A 200 -0.37 -20.58 -5.70
C GLU A 200 1.01 -20.89 -5.09
N SER A 201 2.06 -20.52 -5.80
CA SER A 201 3.44 -20.54 -5.29
C SER A 201 4.08 -19.17 -5.49
N PHE A 202 4.87 -18.72 -4.51
CA PHE A 202 5.58 -17.44 -4.56
C PHE A 202 7.05 -17.62 -4.21
N TRP A 203 7.91 -16.88 -4.90
CA TRP A 203 9.30 -16.66 -4.57
C TRP A 203 9.48 -15.18 -4.26
N GLN A 204 10.05 -14.89 -3.10
CA GLN A 204 10.18 -13.54 -2.58
C GLN A 204 11.66 -13.14 -2.46
N VAL A 205 11.94 -11.88 -2.77
CA VAL A 205 13.24 -11.25 -2.59
C VAL A 205 13.03 -9.91 -1.88
N THR A 206 13.82 -9.69 -0.82
CA THR A 206 13.86 -8.40 -0.11
C THR A 206 15.24 -7.78 -0.29
N THR A 207 15.28 -6.49 -0.58
CA THR A 207 16.50 -5.72 -0.74
C THR A 207 16.39 -4.42 0.06
N ILE A 208 17.45 -4.09 0.81
CA ILE A 208 17.55 -2.89 1.62
C ILE A 208 18.78 -2.12 1.14
N CYS A 209 18.59 -0.88 0.70
CA CYS A 209 19.68 0.03 0.35
C CYS A 209 19.72 1.19 1.33
N LEU A 210 20.88 1.40 1.94
CA LEU A 210 21.15 2.52 2.84
C LEU A 210 22.15 3.44 2.17
N GLN A 211 21.75 4.67 1.85
CA GLN A 211 22.64 5.69 1.33
C GLN A 211 22.90 6.75 2.40
N LYS A 212 24.17 7.15 2.54
CA LYS A 212 24.54 8.29 3.38
C LYS A 212 24.11 9.56 2.61
N THR A 213 23.32 10.41 3.24
CA THR A 213 23.05 11.74 2.71
C THR A 213 24.37 12.51 2.68
N SER A 214 24.82 12.93 1.49
CA SER A 214 25.94 13.86 1.35
C SER A 214 25.42 15.25 1.70
N SER A 215 25.85 15.80 2.83
CA SER A 215 25.66 17.22 3.16
C SER A 215 26.06 18.09 1.96
N PRO A 216 25.24 19.04 1.49
CA PRO A 216 25.71 20.02 0.52
C PRO A 216 26.70 20.93 1.25
N THR A 217 28.00 20.67 1.09
CA THR A 217 29.01 21.68 1.40
C THR A 217 28.80 22.85 0.45
N PHE A 218 28.07 23.86 0.91
CA PHE A 218 28.15 25.21 0.35
C PHE A 218 29.60 25.70 0.52
N ARG A 219 30.46 25.40 -0.45
CA ARG A 219 31.62 26.26 -0.71
C ARG A 219 31.08 27.47 -1.47
N ALA A 220 30.74 28.51 -0.72
CA ALA A 220 30.75 29.85 -1.26
C ALA A 220 32.19 30.14 -1.71
N THR A 221 32.43 30.06 -3.01
CA THR A 221 33.67 30.60 -3.59
C THR A 221 33.50 32.11 -3.55
N GLU A 222 34.11 32.75 -2.55
CA GLU A 222 34.43 34.17 -2.61
C GLU A 222 35.31 34.40 -3.84
N PHE A 223 34.81 35.21 -4.78
CA PHE A 223 35.65 36.00 -5.66
C PHE A 223 35.23 37.45 -5.47
N ILE A 224 35.95 38.14 -4.58
CA ILE A 224 36.05 39.59 -4.54
C ILE A 224 37.41 39.94 -5.17
N GLN A 225 37.32 40.74 -6.23
CA GLN A 225 38.37 41.46 -7.00
C GLN A 225 39.44 40.64 -7.74
#